data_AF-A0A352B7A1-F1
#
_entry.id   AF-A0A352B7A1-F1
#
_cell.length_a   1.000
_cell.length_b   1.000
_cell.length_c   1.000
_cell.angle_alpha   90.00
_cell.angle_beta   90.00
_cell.angle_gamma   90.00
#
_symmetry.space_group_name_H-M   'P 1'
#
loop_
_entity.id
_entity.type
_entity.pdbx_description
1 polymer ?
#
loop_
_entity_poly.entity_id
_entity_poly.type
_entity_poly.pdbx_seq_one_letter_code
_entity_poly.pdbx_strand_id
1 'polypeptide(L)'
;RGATAVSPESLQLLEIARRQHADGRLTAPPGDNAEETLHELLRRDPQNPDAQAELRAIAETYGQWAKIAAAKGARDRARRYLERGLKVDPTDEVLHAQLRELGGE
;
A
#
# COMPACT_ATOMS: atom_id res chain seq x y z
N ARG A 1 -14.37 -3.22 29.47
CA ARG A 1 -14.74 -2.56 28.20
C ARG A 1 -13.83 -1.35 28.04
N GLY A 2 -12.65 -1.53 27.43
CA GLY A 2 -11.78 -0.40 27.08
C GLY A 2 -12.17 0.04 25.68
N ALA A 3 -12.84 1.18 25.54
CA ALA A 3 -13.04 1.80 24.25
C ALA A 3 -11.64 2.11 23.69
N THR A 4 -11.27 1.50 22.57
CA THR A 4 -10.08 1.85 21.80
C THR A 4 -10.32 3.23 21.19
N ALA A 5 -10.17 4.27 22.01
CA ALA A 5 -10.14 5.62 21.51
C ALA A 5 -8.89 5.74 20.64
N VAL A 6 -9.09 6.07 19.36
CA VAL A 6 -7.99 6.39 18.45
C VAL A 6 -7.16 7.49 19.11
N SER A 7 -5.88 7.20 19.36
CA SER A 7 -5.00 8.13 20.05
C SER A 7 -4.68 9.33 19.15
N PRO A 8 -4.43 10.53 19.71
CA PRO A 8 -4.07 11.71 18.91
C PRO A 8 -2.85 11.46 18.03
N GLU A 9 -1.91 10.64 18.49
CA GLU A 9 -0.74 10.23 17.73
C GLU A 9 -1.08 9.34 16.52
N SER A 10 -2.01 8.39 16.66
CA SER A 10 -2.50 7.58 15.53
C SER A 10 -3.15 8.46 14.46
N LEU A 11 -3.88 9.50 14.87
CA LEU A 11 -4.46 10.48 13.94
C LEU A 11 -3.36 11.28 13.21
N GLN A 12 -2.30 11.69 13.92
CA GLN A 12 -1.17 12.38 13.30
C GLN A 12 -0.44 11.50 12.27
N LEU A 13 -0.15 10.25 12.63
CA LEU A 13 0.49 9.30 11.71
C LEU A 13 -0.38 9.05 10.47
N LEU A 14 -1.70 8.92 10.65
CA LEU A 14 -2.62 8.74 9.53
C LEU A 14 -2.61 9.94 8.57
N GLU A 15 -2.58 11.16 9.12
CA GLU A 15 -2.52 12.37 8.30
C GLU A 15 -1.18 12.49 7.55
N ILE A 16 -0.06 12.14 8.20
CA ILE A 16 1.27 12.10 7.55
C ILE A 16 1.26 11.09 6.39
N ALA A 17 0.76 9.88 6.62
CA ALA A 17 0.65 8.84 5.61
C ALA A 17 -0.19 9.29 4.41
N ARG A 18 -1.35 9.92 4.66
CA ARG A 18 -2.23 10.46 3.60
C ARG A 18 -1.53 11.53 2.76
N ARG A 19 -0.74 12.41 3.38
CA ARG A 19 0.05 13.41 2.65
C ARG A 19 1.14 12.74 1.80
N GLN A 20 1.90 11.81 2.38
CA GLN A 20 2.91 11.04 1.64
C GLN A 20 2.29 10.30 0.44
N HIS A 21 1.11 9.70 0.63
CA HIS A 21 0.34 9.08 -0.45
C HIS A 21 -0.02 10.09 -1.54
N ALA A 22 -0.60 11.23 -1.18
CA ALA A 22 -0.96 12.30 -2.12
C ALA A 22 0.26 12.85 -2.90
N ASP A 23 1.43 12.90 -2.26
CA ASP A 23 2.71 13.29 -2.89
C ASP A 23 3.34 12.17 -3.74
N GLY A 24 2.73 10.99 -3.82
CA GLY A 24 3.27 9.83 -4.53
C GLY A 24 4.42 9.11 -3.83
N ARG A 25 4.71 9.48 -2.57
CA ARG A 25 5.70 8.82 -1.70
C ARG A 25 5.11 7.55 -1.09
N LEU A 26 4.84 6.56 -1.93
CA LEU A 26 4.10 5.35 -1.52
C LEU A 26 4.95 4.36 -0.71
N THR A 27 6.08 3.94 -1.29
CA THR A 27 7.05 2.99 -0.69
C THR A 27 8.50 3.47 -0.80
N ALA A 28 8.67 4.72 -1.22
CA ALA A 28 9.95 5.41 -1.36
C ALA A 28 9.71 6.93 -1.23
N PRO A 29 10.72 7.72 -0.80
CA PRO A 29 12.03 7.29 -0.29
C PRO A 29 11.93 6.56 1.06
N PRO A 30 12.95 5.77 1.45
CA PRO A 30 12.97 5.12 2.76
C PRO A 30 12.96 6.15 3.90
N GLY A 31 12.20 5.86 4.96
CA GLY A 31 12.00 6.74 6.11
C GLY A 31 11.04 7.91 5.88
N ASP A 32 10.54 8.11 4.66
CA ASP A 32 9.57 9.16 4.33
C ASP A 32 8.60 8.71 3.24
N ASN A 33 7.85 7.66 3.55
CA ASN A 33 6.78 7.16 2.69
C ASN A 33 5.59 6.63 3.49
N ALA A 34 4.45 6.54 2.79
CA ALA A 34 3.16 6.20 3.38
C ALA A 34 3.15 4.78 3.97
N GLU A 35 3.74 3.79 3.30
CA GLU A 35 3.82 2.41 3.81
C GLU A 35 4.50 2.34 5.20
N GLU A 36 5.68 2.94 5.35
CA GLU A 36 6.41 2.93 6.63
C GLU A 36 5.63 3.64 7.74
N THR A 37 5.02 4.79 7.44
CA THR A 37 4.19 5.54 8.39
C THR A 37 2.96 4.75 8.82
N LEU A 38 2.30 4.04 7.90
CA LEU A 38 1.13 3.19 8.20
C LEU A 38 1.52 1.97 9.03
N HIS A 39 2.68 1.36 8.78
CA HIS A 39 3.19 0.28 9.62
C HIS A 39 3.57 0.76 11.02
N GLU A 40 4.10 1.97 11.19
CA GLU A 40 4.29 2.60 12.50
C GLU A 40 2.94 2.80 13.21
N LEU A 41 1.92 3.28 12.49
CA LEU A 41 0.57 3.43 13.03
C LEU A 41 0.01 2.08 13.51
N LEU A 42 0.08 1.04 12.69
CA LEU A 42 -0.42 -0.30 13.03
C LEU A 42 0.38 -0.97 14.15
N ARG A 43 1.65 -0.62 14.37
CA ARG A 43 2.40 -1.08 15.55
C ARG A 43 1.82 -0.53 16.86
N ARG A 44 1.20 0.66 16.82
CA ARG A 44 0.57 1.32 17.98
C ARG A 44 -0.89 0.96 18.12
N ASP A 45 -1.60 0.89 17.00
CA ASP A 45 -3.01 0.55 16.92
C ASP A 45 -3.22 -0.55 15.86
N PRO A 46 -3.02 -1.83 16.22
CA PRO A 46 -3.05 -2.95 15.27
C PRO A 46 -4.38 -3.15 14.56
N GLN A 47 -5.47 -2.64 15.15
CA GLN A 47 -6.83 -2.79 14.62
C GLN A 47 -7.34 -1.50 13.98
N ASN A 48 -6.46 -0.53 13.69
CA ASN A 48 -6.86 0.74 13.10
C ASN A 48 -7.42 0.52 11.68
N PRO A 49 -8.74 0.72 11.47
CA PRO A 49 -9.35 0.43 10.18
C PRO A 49 -8.92 1.42 9.10
N ASP A 50 -8.64 2.69 9.46
CA ASP A 50 -8.18 3.70 8.50
C ASP A 50 -6.80 3.35 7.95
N ALA A 51 -5.87 2.90 8.80
CA ALA A 51 -4.54 2.54 8.34
C ALA A 51 -4.54 1.31 7.42
N GLN A 52 -5.37 0.31 7.73
CA GLN A 52 -5.58 -0.85 6.85
C GLN A 52 -6.19 -0.43 5.50
N ALA A 53 -7.15 0.50 5.51
CA ALA A 53 -7.75 1.04 4.30
C ALA A 53 -6.74 1.82 3.44
N GLU A 54 -5.86 2.63 4.05
CA GLU A 54 -4.82 3.36 3.31
C GLU A 54 -3.77 2.42 2.70
N LEU A 55 -3.33 1.37 3.41
CA LEU A 55 -2.42 0.36 2.84
C LEU A 55 -3.04 -0.32 1.62
N ARG A 56 -4.33 -0.69 1.72
CA ARG A 56 -5.07 -1.27 0.60
C ARG A 56 -5.16 -0.31 -0.59
N ALA A 57 -5.43 0.97 -0.37
CA ALA A 57 -5.49 1.97 -1.43
C ALA A 57 -4.13 2.13 -2.16
N ILE A 58 -3.01 2.02 -1.43
CA ILE A 58 -1.67 2.03 -2.01
C ILE A 58 -1.45 0.76 -2.86
N ALA A 59 -1.82 -0.42 -2.35
CA ALA A 59 -1.72 -1.68 -3.09
C ALA A 59 -2.56 -1.65 -4.39
N GLU A 60 -3.79 -1.13 -4.32
CA GLU A 60 -4.67 -0.93 -5.47
C GLU A 60 -4.06 0.02 -6.51
N THR A 61 -3.45 1.12 -6.07
CA THR A 61 -2.73 2.06 -6.95
C THR A 61 -1.63 1.35 -7.75
N TYR A 62 -0.84 0.51 -7.08
CA TYR A 62 0.17 -0.31 -7.75
C TYR A 62 -0.44 -1.32 -8.73
N GLY A 63 -1.55 -1.97 -8.37
CA GLY A 63 -2.27 -2.86 -9.27
C GLY A 63 -2.77 -2.15 -10.53
N GLN A 64 -3.30 -0.93 -10.41
CA GLN A 64 -3.72 -0.14 -11.56
C GLN A 64 -2.54 0.22 -12.47
N TRP A 65 -1.42 0.66 -11.91
CA TRP A 65 -0.21 0.94 -12.69
C TRP A 65 0.35 -0.33 -13.36
N ALA A 66 0.26 -1.48 -12.70
CA ALA A 66 0.64 -2.76 -13.29
C ALA A 66 -0.22 -3.10 -14.51
N LYS A 67 -1.55 -2.99 -14.41
CA LYS A 67 -2.48 -3.21 -15.53
C LYS A 67 -2.17 -2.29 -16.71
N ILE A 68 -1.94 -1.00 -16.45
CA ILE A 68 -1.60 -0.02 -17.49
C ILE A 68 -0.27 -0.37 -18.15
N ALA A 69 0.74 -0.80 -17.38
CA ALA A 69 2.02 -1.21 -17.93
C ALA A 69 1.91 -2.50 -18.76
N ALA A 70 1.16 -3.49 -18.29
CA ALA A 70 0.93 -4.75 -19.00
C ALA A 70 0.20 -4.52 -20.33
N ALA A 71 -0.85 -3.68 -20.34
CA ALA A 71 -1.58 -3.31 -21.56
C ALA A 71 -0.70 -2.60 -22.60
N LYS A 72 0.43 -1.99 -22.18
CA LYS A 72 1.43 -1.37 -23.06
C LYS A 72 2.55 -2.34 -23.46
N GLY A 73 2.44 -3.63 -23.13
CA GLY A 73 3.48 -4.64 -23.36
C GLY A 73 4.69 -4.53 -22.42
N ALA A 74 4.67 -3.61 -21.43
CA ALA A 74 5.78 -3.38 -20.52
C ALA A 74 5.72 -4.36 -19.33
N ARG A 75 5.85 -5.67 -19.60
CA ARG A 75 5.67 -6.74 -18.60
C ARG A 75 6.59 -6.60 -17.39
N ASP A 76 7.89 -6.32 -17.59
CA ASP A 76 8.82 -6.12 -16.45
C ASP A 76 8.43 -4.94 -15.56
N ARG A 77 7.88 -3.87 -16.13
CA ARG A 77 7.38 -2.73 -15.36
C ARG A 77 6.11 -3.12 -14.60
N ALA A 78 5.20 -3.86 -15.24
CA ALA A 78 4.00 -4.37 -14.58
C ALA A 78 4.35 -5.25 -13.36
N ARG A 79 5.28 -6.20 -13.53
CA ARG A 79 5.77 -7.07 -12.45
C ARG A 79 6.30 -6.24 -11.28
N ARG A 80 7.15 -5.25 -11.57
CA ARG A 80 7.72 -4.36 -10.55
C ARG A 80 6.70 -3.51 -9.80
N TYR A 81 5.56 -3.18 -10.42
CA TYR A 81 4.47 -2.53 -9.71
C TYR A 81 3.73 -3.51 -8.80
N LEU A 82 3.42 -4.72 -9.28
CA LEU A 82 2.78 -5.76 -8.47
C LEU A 82 3.63 -6.15 -7.25
N GLU A 83 4.94 -6.32 -7.43
CA GLU A 83 5.88 -6.59 -6.32
C GLU A 83 5.88 -5.47 -5.27
N ARG A 84 5.73 -4.21 -5.69
CA ARG A 84 5.60 -3.08 -4.76
C ARG A 84 4.26 -3.07 -4.04
N GLY A 85 3.17 -3.35 -4.73
CA GLY A 85 1.84 -3.48 -4.11
C GLY A 85 1.80 -4.63 -3.10
N LEU A 86 2.39 -5.78 -3.43
CA LEU A 86 2.48 -6.94 -2.55
C LEU A 86 3.46 -6.74 -1.37
N LYS A 87 4.40 -5.81 -1.47
CA LYS A 87 5.18 -5.39 -0.30
C LYS A 87 4.29 -4.68 0.73
N VAL A 88 3.33 -3.88 0.25
CA VAL A 88 2.42 -3.07 1.06
C VAL A 88 1.29 -3.93 1.63
N ASP A 89 0.66 -4.76 0.79
CA ASP A 89 -0.34 -5.75 1.20
C ASP A 89 0.07 -7.14 0.65
N PRO A 90 0.82 -7.93 1.45
CA PRO A 90 1.27 -9.27 1.04
C PRO A 90 0.14 -10.26 0.80
N THR A 91 -1.05 -9.97 1.30
CA THR A 91 -2.23 -10.84 1.24
C THR A 91 -3.21 -10.45 0.15
N ASP A 92 -2.92 -9.40 -0.64
CA ASP A 92 -3.81 -8.96 -1.71
C ASP A 92 -3.93 -10.02 -2.82
N GLU A 93 -5.04 -10.75 -2.79
CA GLU A 93 -5.34 -11.83 -3.74
C GLU A 93 -5.45 -11.33 -5.19
N VAL A 94 -5.85 -10.07 -5.38
CA VAL A 94 -6.02 -9.44 -6.70
C VAL A 94 -4.64 -9.17 -7.32
N LEU A 95 -3.67 -8.72 -6.53
CA LEU A 95 -2.29 -8.53 -6.99
C LEU A 95 -1.60 -9.88 -7.29
N HIS A 96 -1.82 -10.89 -6.45
CA HIS A 96 -1.33 -12.26 -6.72
C HIS A 96 -1.94 -12.86 -8.00
N ALA A 97 -3.22 -12.60 -8.26
CA ALA A 97 -3.86 -13.00 -9.51
C ALA A 97 -3.19 -12.34 -10.72
N GLN A 98 -3.04 -11.01 -10.70
CA GLN A 98 -2.38 -10.26 -11.77
C GLN A 98 -0.94 -10.71 -12.02
N LEU A 99 -0.20 -11.07 -10.97
CA LEU A 99 1.18 -11.52 -11.10
C LEU A 99 1.27 -12.89 -11.79
N ARG A 100 0.32 -13.80 -11.49
CA ARG A 100 0.21 -15.10 -12.17
C ARG A 100 -0.16 -14.93 -13.65
N GLU A 101 -1.13 -14.07 -13.94
CA GLU A 101 -1.53 -13.75 -15.33
C GLU A 101 -0.37 -13.16 -16.13
N LEU A 102 0.49 -12.36 -15.50
CA LEU A 102 1.65 -11.77 -16.14
C LEU A 102 2.75 -12.80 -16.46
N GLY A 103 2.89 -13.86 -15.65
CA GLY A 103 3.92 -14.89 -15.78
C GLY A 103 3.54 -16.10 -16.64
N GLY A 104 2.26 -16.29 -16.94
CA GLY A 104 1.80 -17.33 -17.86
C GLY A 104 1.84 -16.86 -19.32
N GLU A 105 2.98 -17.04 -19.99
CA GLU A 105 3.10 -17.07 -21.46
C GLU A 105 3.80 -18.35 -21.90
#